data_AF-A0A4Y7PIT1-F1
#
_entry.id   AF-A0A4Y7PIT1-F1
#
_cell.length_a   1.000
_cell.length_b   1.000
_cell.length_c   1.000
_cell.angle_alpha   90.00
_cell.angle_beta   90.00
_cell.angle_gamma   90.00
#
_symmetry.space_group_name_H-M   'P 1'
#
loop_
_entity.id
_entity.type
_entity.pdbx_description
1 polymer ?
#
loop_
_entity_poly.entity_id
_entity_poly.type
_entity_poly.pdbx_seq_one_letter_code
_entity_poly.pdbx_strand_id
1 'polypeptide(L)'
;MGPPNERIEVQDGLSSYFDRTAVTVRSRFRQIEENYIAPSVDVAKQFFYESPVTATAIGIFSSLSFLPVTAFIGFSIFIFASFIFLALAAAITAALTIVSVVAIALLMNLTVAMLATFLLTSMAIGIYLFARLVTLLRSNDTLQAGAVQWGQETKGHISSRIPQLSISGRGNYVLVPQVDGNGAASGGDGSVESNYKVEPKDEAITS
;
A
#
# COMPACT_ATOMS: atom_id res chain seq x y z
N MET A 1 8.53 -14.21 3.47
CA MET A 1 9.84 -14.55 2.88
C MET A 1 9.58 -15.69 1.90
N GLY A 2 9.42 -15.38 0.61
CA GLY A 2 9.14 -16.40 -0.41
C GLY A 2 10.40 -17.21 -0.74
N PRO A 3 10.27 -18.50 -1.11
CA PRO A 3 11.41 -19.37 -1.37
C PRO A 3 12.26 -18.81 -2.52
N PRO A 4 13.59 -18.72 -2.37
CA PRO A 4 14.48 -18.10 -3.36
C PRO A 4 14.51 -18.78 -4.73
N ASN A 5 13.96 -19.99 -4.87
CA ASN A 5 13.97 -20.74 -6.13
C ASN A 5 12.89 -20.30 -7.14
N GLU A 6 11.82 -19.63 -6.71
CA GLU A 6 10.68 -19.29 -7.58
C GLU A 6 11.02 -18.19 -8.60
N ARG A 7 11.98 -17.31 -8.28
CA ARG A 7 12.37 -16.23 -9.21
C ARG A 7 13.24 -16.71 -10.37
N ILE A 8 14.00 -17.79 -10.19
CA ILE A 8 14.91 -18.32 -11.20
C ILE A 8 14.11 -18.98 -12.32
N GLU A 9 13.09 -19.77 -11.98
CA GLU A 9 12.21 -20.44 -12.96
C GLU A 9 11.43 -19.44 -13.84
N VAL A 10 10.96 -18.32 -13.27
CA VAL A 10 10.25 -17.29 -14.03
C VAL A 10 11.19 -16.59 -15.03
N GLN A 11 12.45 -16.38 -14.65
CA GLN A 11 13.44 -15.73 -15.52
C GLN A 11 13.88 -16.64 -16.66
N ASP A 12 14.05 -17.94 -16.40
CA ASP A 12 14.37 -18.96 -17.42
C ASP A 12 13.19 -19.22 -18.38
N GLY A 13 11.96 -19.11 -17.89
CA GLY A 13 10.78 -19.14 -18.74
C GLY A 13 10.75 -17.98 -19.73
N LEU A 14 11.00 -16.76 -19.27
CA LEU A 14 11.00 -15.54 -20.09
C LEU A 14 12.06 -15.58 -21.20
N SER A 15 13.30 -16.01 -20.89
CA SER A 15 14.37 -16.11 -21.88
C SER A 15 14.02 -17.11 -23.00
N SER A 16 13.43 -18.26 -22.64
CA SER A 16 12.95 -19.26 -23.61
C SER A 16 11.87 -18.71 -24.55
N TYR A 17 10.95 -17.88 -24.05
CA TYR A 17 9.96 -17.18 -24.91
C TYR A 17 10.61 -16.19 -25.87
N PHE A 18 11.62 -15.43 -25.41
CA PHE A 18 12.36 -14.52 -26.29
C PHE A 18 13.13 -15.27 -27.37
N ASP A 19 13.80 -16.37 -27.02
CA ASP A 19 14.54 -17.19 -27.99
C ASP A 19 13.61 -17.79 -29.04
N ARG A 20 12.46 -18.34 -28.62
CA ARG A 20 11.46 -18.88 -29.55
C ARG A 20 10.89 -17.81 -30.48
N THR A 21 10.64 -16.62 -29.95
CA THR A 21 10.13 -15.48 -30.73
C THR A 21 11.20 -15.00 -31.71
N ALA A 22 12.45 -14.89 -31.27
CA ALA A 22 13.57 -14.50 -32.13
C ALA A 22 13.80 -15.50 -33.28
N VAL A 23 13.73 -16.80 -33.01
CA VAL A 23 13.81 -17.84 -34.06
C VAL A 23 12.66 -17.72 -35.05
N THR A 24 11.44 -17.46 -34.56
CA THR A 24 10.25 -17.29 -35.42
C THR A 24 10.34 -16.04 -36.28
N VAL A 25 10.74 -14.91 -35.70
CA VAL A 25 10.93 -13.65 -36.45
C VAL A 25 12.02 -13.84 -37.49
N ARG A 26 13.15 -14.47 -37.13
CA ARG A 26 14.26 -14.72 -38.05
C ARG A 26 13.88 -15.66 -39.19
N SER A 27 13.09 -16.71 -38.93
CA SER A 27 12.63 -17.63 -39.98
C SER A 27 11.67 -16.93 -40.96
N ARG A 28 10.79 -16.04 -40.45
CA ARG A 28 9.92 -15.20 -41.29
C ARG A 28 10.72 -14.19 -42.11
N PHE A 29 11.72 -13.54 -41.51
CA PHE A 29 12.61 -12.64 -42.23
C PHE A 29 13.36 -13.36 -43.34
N ARG A 30 13.90 -14.55 -43.08
CA ARG A 30 14.52 -15.38 -44.12
C ARG A 30 13.55 -15.71 -45.25
N GLN A 31 12.31 -16.09 -44.89
CA GLN A 31 11.28 -16.40 -45.88
C GLN A 31 10.93 -15.17 -46.74
N ILE A 32 10.88 -13.98 -46.16
CA ILE A 32 10.63 -12.73 -46.88
C ILE A 32 11.83 -12.38 -47.77
N GLU A 33 13.04 -12.53 -47.23
CA GLU A 33 14.28 -12.27 -47.94
C GLU A 33 14.39 -13.15 -49.17
N GLU A 34 14.17 -14.46 -49.02
CA GLU A 34 14.29 -15.43 -50.10
C GLU A 34 13.16 -15.29 -51.14
N ASN A 35 11.91 -15.05 -50.72
CA ASN A 35 10.78 -15.00 -51.65
C ASN A 35 10.54 -13.63 -52.30
N TYR A 36 10.97 -12.53 -51.67
CA TYR A 36 10.66 -11.18 -52.15
C TYR A 36 11.92 -10.35 -52.40
N ILE A 37 12.87 -10.34 -51.47
CA ILE A 37 14.02 -9.42 -51.57
C ILE A 37 15.02 -9.92 -52.61
N ALA A 38 15.44 -11.18 -52.52
CA ALA A 38 16.40 -11.80 -53.42
C ALA A 38 15.99 -11.69 -54.90
N PRO A 39 14.77 -12.12 -55.33
CA PRO A 39 14.38 -12.01 -56.73
C PRO A 39 14.25 -10.54 -57.19
N SER A 40 13.79 -9.64 -56.31
CA SER A 40 13.68 -8.22 -56.66
C SER A 40 15.03 -7.56 -56.89
N VAL A 41 16.04 -7.92 -56.10
CA VAL A 41 17.41 -7.41 -56.26
C VAL A 41 18.02 -7.91 -57.56
N ASP A 42 17.83 -9.17 -57.91
CA ASP A 42 18.38 -9.73 -59.15
C ASP A 42 17.69 -9.16 -60.39
N VAL A 43 16.36 -8.97 -60.34
CA VAL A 43 15.60 -8.24 -61.38
C VAL A 43 16.10 -6.79 -61.49
N ALA A 44 16.29 -6.09 -60.37
CA ALA A 44 16.78 -4.73 -60.38
C ALA A 44 18.17 -4.62 -61.02
N LYS A 45 19.10 -5.53 -60.68
CA LYS A 45 20.43 -5.60 -61.32
C LYS A 45 20.29 -5.77 -62.83
N GLN A 46 19.46 -6.69 -63.29
CA GLN A 46 19.23 -6.91 -64.72
C GLN A 46 18.71 -5.65 -65.43
N PHE A 47 17.76 -4.93 -64.82
CA PHE A 47 17.25 -3.66 -65.35
C PHE A 47 18.33 -2.56 -65.46
N PHE A 48 19.28 -2.50 -64.51
CA PHE A 48 20.39 -1.53 -64.56
C PHE A 48 21.35 -1.81 -65.73
N TYR A 49 21.55 -3.09 -66.08
CA TYR A 49 22.40 -3.46 -67.22
C TYR A 49 21.74 -3.17 -68.57
N GLU A 50 20.43 -3.39 -68.67
CA GLU A 50 19.70 -3.24 -69.93
C GLU A 50 19.37 -1.77 -70.25
N SER A 51 19.09 -0.94 -69.25
CA SER A 51 18.70 0.46 -69.46
C SER A 51 19.08 1.36 -68.26
N PRO A 52 20.36 1.80 -68.17
CA PRO A 52 20.85 2.53 -67.00
C PRO A 52 20.18 3.91 -66.78
N VAL A 53 19.73 4.57 -67.84
CA VAL A 53 19.10 5.90 -67.77
C VAL A 53 17.71 5.84 -67.13
N THR A 54 16.88 4.87 -67.51
CA THR A 54 15.53 4.71 -66.92
C THR A 54 15.60 4.20 -65.49
N ALA A 55 16.53 3.27 -65.21
CA ALA A 55 16.71 2.72 -63.87
C ALA A 55 17.12 3.79 -62.84
N THR A 56 18.04 4.70 -63.20
CA THR A 56 18.43 5.81 -62.32
C THR A 56 17.30 6.83 -62.11
N ALA A 57 16.51 7.14 -63.15
CA ALA A 57 15.34 8.02 -63.03
C ALA A 57 14.28 7.44 -62.08
N ILE A 58 13.96 6.14 -62.20
CA ILE A 58 13.03 5.44 -61.30
C ILE A 58 13.59 5.40 -59.87
N GLY A 59 14.89 5.15 -59.70
CA GLY A 59 15.53 5.13 -58.38
C GLY A 59 15.43 6.49 -57.66
N ILE A 60 15.72 7.59 -58.36
CA ILE A 60 15.61 8.94 -57.81
C ILE A 60 14.15 9.28 -57.51
N PHE A 61 13.22 9.00 -58.43
CA PHE A 61 11.79 9.23 -58.22
C PHE A 61 11.26 8.43 -57.03
N SER A 62 11.64 7.15 -56.93
CA SER A 62 11.28 6.27 -55.81
C SER A 62 11.82 6.83 -54.50
N SER A 63 13.10 7.20 -54.44
CA SER A 63 13.72 7.81 -53.25
C SER A 63 13.04 9.11 -52.83
N LEU A 64 12.76 10.01 -53.78
CA LEU A 64 12.04 11.26 -53.54
C LEU A 64 10.58 11.03 -53.09
N SER A 65 9.93 9.96 -53.56
CA SER A 65 8.57 9.59 -53.13
C SER A 65 8.54 8.85 -51.79
N PHE A 66 9.62 8.15 -51.42
CA PHE A 66 9.69 7.41 -50.18
C PHE A 66 9.74 8.34 -48.96
N LEU A 67 10.40 9.50 -49.09
CA LEU A 67 10.49 10.51 -48.03
C LEU A 67 9.10 11.02 -47.58
N PRO A 68 8.21 11.51 -48.45
CA PRO A 68 6.88 11.96 -48.05
C PRO A 68 5.99 10.82 -47.53
N VAL A 69 6.10 9.60 -48.07
CA VAL A 69 5.36 8.44 -47.56
C VAL A 69 5.79 8.09 -46.13
N THR A 70 7.10 8.04 -45.89
CA THR A 70 7.65 7.77 -44.56
C THR A 70 7.30 8.88 -43.57
N ALA A 71 7.39 10.14 -43.99
CA ALA A 71 6.98 11.29 -43.18
C ALA A 71 5.49 11.22 -42.82
N PHE A 72 4.62 10.85 -43.77
CA PHE A 72 3.19 10.68 -43.53
C PHE A 72 2.92 9.56 -42.51
N ILE A 73 3.55 8.40 -42.65
CA ILE A 73 3.41 7.29 -41.71
C ILE A 73 3.90 7.70 -40.32
N GLY A 74 5.08 8.31 -40.23
CA GLY A 74 5.64 8.78 -38.97
C GLY A 74 4.75 9.82 -38.28
N PHE A 75 4.24 10.79 -39.04
CA PHE A 75 3.33 11.81 -38.53
C PHE A 75 1.98 11.21 -38.08
N SER A 76 1.44 10.25 -38.83
CA SER A 76 0.20 9.54 -38.45
C SER A 76 0.37 8.77 -37.15
N ILE A 77 1.48 8.04 -36.98
CA ILE A 77 1.78 7.32 -35.74
C ILE A 77 1.97 8.32 -34.59
N PHE A 78 2.67 9.42 -34.83
CA PHE A 78 2.91 10.46 -33.82
C PHE A 78 1.60 11.11 -33.33
N ILE A 79 0.69 11.44 -34.25
CA ILE A 79 -0.64 11.95 -33.91
C ILE A 79 -1.40 10.93 -33.08
N PHE A 80 -1.45 9.67 -33.52
CA PHE A 80 -2.17 8.62 -32.81
C PHE A 80 -1.61 8.41 -31.40
N ALA A 81 -0.29 8.34 -31.25
CA ALA A 81 0.38 8.23 -29.96
C ALA A 81 0.09 9.45 -29.06
N SER A 82 0.07 10.66 -29.63
CA SER A 82 -0.26 11.89 -28.91
C SER A 82 -1.69 11.89 -28.38
N PHE A 83 -2.66 11.43 -29.18
CA PHE A 83 -4.05 11.27 -28.75
C PHE A 83 -4.20 10.25 -27.62
N ILE A 84 -3.53 9.10 -27.72
CA ILE A 84 -3.52 8.10 -26.65
C ILE A 84 -2.93 8.68 -25.36
N PHE A 85 -1.78 9.34 -25.46
CA PHE A 85 -1.12 9.94 -24.32
C PHE A 85 -2.00 11.02 -23.67
N LEU A 86 -2.62 11.88 -24.47
CA LEU A 86 -3.53 12.91 -23.99
C LEU A 86 -4.77 12.31 -23.32
N ALA A 87 -5.37 11.27 -23.90
CA ALA A 87 -6.51 10.57 -23.32
C ALA A 87 -6.14 9.90 -21.98
N LEU A 88 -4.97 9.27 -21.90
CA LEU A 88 -4.47 8.65 -20.68
C LEU A 88 -4.20 9.71 -19.60
N ALA A 89 -3.56 10.82 -19.96
CA ALA A 89 -3.30 11.93 -19.05
C ALA A 89 -4.62 12.51 -18.50
N ALA A 90 -5.60 12.76 -19.38
CA ALA A 90 -6.92 13.25 -18.98
C ALA A 90 -7.65 12.26 -18.05
N ALA A 91 -7.59 10.96 -18.34
CA ALA A 91 -8.18 9.92 -17.50
C ALA A 91 -7.52 9.86 -16.12
N ILE A 92 -6.20 9.93 -16.05
CA ILE A 92 -5.46 9.94 -14.77
C ILE A 92 -5.80 11.21 -13.98
N THR A 93 -5.80 12.38 -14.62
CA THR A 93 -6.17 13.63 -13.94
C THR A 93 -7.60 13.56 -13.41
N ALA A 94 -8.56 13.07 -14.19
CA ALA A 94 -9.94 12.89 -13.76
C ALA A 94 -10.07 11.89 -12.59
N ALA A 95 -9.34 10.78 -12.62
CA ALA A 95 -9.33 9.83 -11.51
C ALA A 95 -8.76 10.46 -10.23
N LEU A 96 -7.64 11.18 -10.33
CA LEU A 96 -7.02 11.85 -9.19
C LEU A 96 -7.89 12.95 -8.59
N THR A 97 -8.64 13.70 -9.41
CA THR A 97 -9.58 14.72 -8.91
C THR A 97 -10.74 14.09 -8.16
N ILE A 98 -11.31 12.99 -8.67
CA ILE A 98 -12.38 12.27 -7.96
C ILE A 98 -11.87 11.72 -6.62
N VAL A 99 -10.70 11.06 -6.62
CA VAL A 99 -10.10 10.51 -5.40
C VAL A 99 -9.79 11.61 -4.38
N SER A 100 -9.27 12.77 -4.81
CA SER A 100 -8.97 13.87 -3.91
C SER A 100 -10.24 14.51 -3.31
N VAL A 101 -11.30 14.67 -4.10
CA VAL A 101 -12.60 15.17 -3.60
C VAL A 101 -13.17 14.22 -2.56
N VAL A 102 -13.16 12.90 -2.81
CA VAL A 102 -13.64 11.90 -1.85
C VAL A 102 -12.78 11.89 -0.58
N ALA A 103 -11.46 12.00 -0.72
CA ALA A 103 -10.55 12.06 0.43
C ALA A 103 -10.80 13.30 1.31
N ILE A 104 -11.02 14.47 0.71
CA ILE A 104 -11.36 15.71 1.44
C ILE A 104 -12.71 15.56 2.15
N ALA A 105 -13.71 15.02 1.48
CA ALA A 105 -15.04 14.78 2.08
C ALA A 105 -14.95 13.82 3.26
N LEU A 106 -14.17 12.75 3.14
CA LEU A 106 -13.91 11.80 4.23
C LEU A 106 -13.19 12.49 5.38
N LEU A 107 -12.16 13.30 5.10
CA LEU A 107 -11.43 14.05 6.12
C LEU A 107 -12.38 15.00 6.88
N MET A 108 -13.27 15.71 6.20
CA MET A 108 -14.27 16.57 6.84
C MET A 108 -15.25 15.78 7.71
N ASN A 109 -15.72 14.62 7.25
CA ASN A 109 -16.59 13.76 8.06
C ASN A 109 -15.85 13.26 9.32
N LEU A 110 -14.58 12.89 9.18
CA LEU A 110 -13.76 12.42 10.29
C LEU A 110 -13.52 13.51 11.33
N THR A 111 -13.25 14.75 10.89
CA THR A 111 -13.06 15.88 11.81
C THR A 111 -14.35 16.25 12.53
N VAL A 112 -15.50 16.24 11.85
CA VAL A 112 -16.82 16.44 12.49
C VAL A 112 -17.09 15.34 13.51
N ALA A 113 -16.84 14.07 13.17
CA ALA A 113 -17.00 12.95 14.10
C ALA A 113 -16.05 13.06 15.31
N MET A 114 -14.80 13.46 15.09
CA MET A 114 -13.84 13.71 16.16
C MET A 114 -14.29 14.84 17.09
N LEU A 115 -14.78 15.96 16.55
CA LEU A 115 -15.32 17.06 17.34
C LEU A 115 -16.58 16.63 18.11
N ALA A 116 -17.49 15.90 17.46
CA ALA A 116 -18.71 15.40 18.09
C ALA A 116 -18.37 14.48 19.27
N THR A 117 -17.49 13.49 19.07
CA THR A 117 -17.04 12.58 20.13
C THR A 117 -16.30 13.31 21.26
N PHE A 118 -15.47 14.30 20.94
CA PHE A 118 -14.81 15.14 21.93
C PHE A 118 -15.81 15.93 22.79
N LEU A 119 -16.80 16.57 22.16
CA LEU A 119 -17.87 17.30 22.85
C LEU A 119 -18.75 16.37 23.69
N LEU A 120 -19.10 15.20 23.16
CA LEU A 120 -19.90 14.22 23.88
C LEU A 120 -19.15 13.70 25.12
N THR A 121 -17.85 13.44 24.97
CA THR A 121 -16.97 13.00 26.07
C THR A 121 -16.81 14.10 27.11
N SER A 122 -16.59 15.36 26.70
CA SER A 122 -16.46 16.48 27.63
C SER A 122 -17.77 16.75 28.38
N MET A 123 -18.92 16.66 27.71
CA MET A 123 -20.24 16.74 28.35
C MET A 123 -20.48 15.59 29.33
N ALA A 124 -20.16 14.35 28.95
CA ALA A 124 -20.32 13.19 29.82
C ALA A 124 -19.46 13.32 31.09
N ILE A 125 -18.21 13.75 30.95
CA ILE A 125 -17.32 14.06 32.08
C ILE A 125 -17.91 15.19 32.92
N GLY A 126 -18.40 16.27 32.28
CA GLY A 126 -19.02 17.40 32.98
C GLY A 126 -20.25 16.99 33.80
N ILE A 127 -21.15 16.20 33.22
CA ILE A 127 -22.33 15.66 33.91
C ILE A 127 -21.92 14.75 35.07
N TYR A 128 -20.93 13.88 34.86
CA TYR A 128 -20.42 13.00 35.91
C TYR A 128 -19.85 13.80 37.09
N LEU A 129 -19.00 14.80 36.81
CA LEU A 129 -18.41 15.65 37.84
C LEU A 129 -19.49 16.46 38.57
N PHE A 130 -20.48 16.99 37.85
CA PHE A 130 -21.59 17.72 38.42
C PHE A 130 -22.48 16.85 39.31
N ALA A 131 -22.87 15.67 38.84
CA ALA A 131 -23.65 14.71 39.62
C ALA A 131 -22.91 14.31 40.90
N ARG A 132 -21.60 14.04 40.81
CA ARG A 132 -20.76 13.73 41.97
C ARG A 132 -20.67 14.90 42.95
N LEU A 133 -20.54 16.13 42.47
CA LEU A 133 -20.54 17.33 43.31
C LEU A 133 -21.87 17.45 44.07
N VAL A 134 -23.01 17.29 43.38
CA VAL A 134 -24.35 17.31 44.00
C VAL A 134 -24.49 16.22 45.06
N THR A 135 -23.98 15.02 44.83
CA THR A 135 -24.01 13.95 45.85
C THR A 135 -23.18 14.31 47.09
N LEU A 136 -22.00 14.92 46.92
CA LEU A 136 -21.16 15.34 48.05
C LEU A 136 -21.74 16.52 48.84
N LEU A 137 -22.45 17.42 48.16
CA LEU A 137 -23.15 18.54 48.81
C LEU A 137 -24.32 18.08 49.66
N ARG A 138 -24.98 16.98 49.28
CA ARG A 138 -26.08 16.41 50.06
C ARG A 138 -25.62 15.63 51.28
N SER A 139 -24.39 15.10 51.28
CA SER A 139 -23.87 14.29 52.39
C SER A 139 -23.17 15.10 53.48
N ASN A 140 -22.78 16.36 53.21
CA ASN A 140 -22.05 17.20 54.16
C ASN A 140 -22.84 18.47 54.50
N ASP A 141 -22.96 18.79 55.80
CA ASP A 141 -23.74 19.96 56.27
C ASP A 141 -23.12 21.32 55.89
N THR A 142 -21.87 21.36 55.44
CA THR A 142 -21.16 22.60 55.07
C THR A 142 -20.60 22.55 53.64
N LEU A 143 -21.01 23.52 52.82
CA LEU A 143 -20.65 23.67 51.40
C LEU A 143 -19.13 23.74 51.15
N GLN A 144 -18.39 24.40 52.06
CA GLN A 144 -16.95 24.58 51.90
C GLN A 144 -16.16 23.28 52.11
N ALA A 145 -16.56 22.45 53.07
CA ALA A 145 -15.89 21.18 53.35
C ALA A 145 -16.01 20.21 52.16
N GLY A 146 -17.20 20.14 51.55
CA GLY A 146 -17.44 19.29 50.38
C GLY A 146 -16.60 19.67 49.16
N ALA A 147 -16.45 20.97 48.88
CA ALA A 147 -15.66 21.45 47.74
C ALA A 147 -14.15 21.14 47.89
N VAL A 148 -13.61 21.30 49.11
CA VAL A 148 -12.19 21.01 49.39
C VAL A 148 -11.91 19.51 49.29
N GLN A 149 -12.79 18.66 49.85
CA GLN A 149 -12.66 17.21 49.76
C GLN A 149 -12.72 16.73 48.31
N TRP A 150 -13.67 17.22 47.52
CA TRP A 150 -13.79 16.90 46.09
C TRP A 150 -12.51 17.26 45.31
N GLY A 151 -11.91 18.42 45.58
CA GLY A 151 -10.68 18.86 44.94
C GLY A 151 -9.50 17.95 45.27
N GLN A 152 -9.38 17.50 46.53
CA GLN A 152 -8.34 16.58 46.96
C GLN A 152 -8.51 15.18 46.34
N GLU A 153 -9.73 14.65 46.29
CA GLU A 153 -10.02 13.37 45.64
C GLU A 153 -9.73 13.40 44.13
N THR A 154 -10.12 14.48 43.44
CA THR A 154 -9.89 14.62 42.00
C THR A 154 -8.40 14.73 41.69
N LYS A 155 -7.67 15.52 42.48
CA LYS A 155 -6.21 15.63 42.36
C LYS A 155 -5.51 14.31 42.68
N GLY A 156 -6.01 13.57 43.67
CA GLY A 156 -5.52 12.24 44.04
C GLY A 156 -5.66 11.23 42.90
N HIS A 157 -6.82 11.18 42.24
CA HIS A 157 -7.06 10.28 41.11
C HIS A 157 -6.21 10.61 39.88
N ILE A 158 -5.94 11.90 39.62
CA ILE A 158 -5.05 12.30 38.52
C ILE A 158 -3.60 11.95 38.85
N SER A 159 -3.16 12.23 40.07
CA SER A 159 -1.78 11.98 40.50
C SER A 159 -1.44 10.50 40.60
N SER A 160 -2.39 9.63 40.93
CA SER A 160 -2.14 8.19 41.06
C SER A 160 -2.12 7.45 39.73
N ARG A 161 -2.68 8.03 38.67
CA ARG A 161 -2.74 7.43 37.32
C ARG A 161 -1.66 7.89 36.36
N ILE A 162 -0.81 8.84 36.72
CA ILE A 162 0.43 9.08 35.98
C ILE A 162 1.37 7.98 36.45
N PRO A 163 1.60 6.88 35.69
CA PRO A 163 2.67 5.96 36.02
C PRO A 163 3.91 6.83 36.15
N GLN A 164 4.57 6.75 37.30
CA GLN A 164 5.86 7.39 37.48
C GLN A 164 6.77 6.78 36.43
N LEU A 165 6.83 7.44 35.26
CA LEU A 165 7.91 7.32 34.30
C LEU A 165 9.11 7.91 35.02
N SER A 166 9.61 7.14 35.98
CA SER A 166 10.95 7.17 36.48
C SER A 166 11.81 6.98 35.23
N ILE A 167 12.09 8.09 34.56
CA ILE A 167 13.22 8.20 33.66
C ILE A 167 14.41 8.11 34.59
N SER A 168 14.73 6.89 34.99
CA SER A 168 15.98 6.54 35.63
C SER A 168 17.05 6.79 34.58
N GLY A 169 17.51 8.04 34.53
CA GLY A 169 18.67 8.47 33.77
C GLY A 169 19.92 7.89 34.42
N ARG A 170 20.12 6.58 34.29
CA ARG A 170 21.42 5.89 34.30
C ARG A 170 21.21 4.37 34.32
N GLY A 171 21.67 3.73 33.23
CA GLY A 171 22.41 2.48 33.29
C GLY A 171 21.66 1.22 33.74
N ASN A 172 21.66 0.22 32.86
CA ASN A 172 21.30 -1.17 33.09
C ASN A 172 19.81 -1.46 33.31
N TYR A 173 19.13 -1.67 32.19
CA TYR A 173 18.01 -2.61 32.15
C TYR A 173 18.58 -4.01 32.39
N VAL A 174 18.54 -4.49 33.63
CA VAL A 174 18.64 -5.92 33.90
C VAL A 174 17.27 -6.48 33.54
N LEU A 175 17.19 -7.16 32.40
CA LEU A 175 16.12 -8.10 32.13
C LEU A 175 16.22 -9.16 33.22
N VAL A 176 15.44 -9.01 34.29
CA VAL A 176 15.20 -10.10 35.23
C VAL A 176 14.20 -11.01 34.52
N PRO A 177 14.59 -12.21 34.04
CA PRO A 177 13.61 -13.18 33.61
C PRO A 177 12.72 -13.45 34.83
N GLN A 178 11.41 -13.23 34.68
CA GLN A 178 10.46 -13.76 35.63
C GLN A 178 10.51 -15.28 35.46
N VAL A 179 11.42 -15.91 36.22
CA VAL A 179 11.48 -17.35 36.38
C VAL A 179 10.27 -17.69 37.23
N ASP A 180 9.17 -18.03 36.55
CA ASP A 180 8.07 -18.75 37.14
C ASP A 180 8.61 -20.12 37.53
N GLY A 181 9.22 -20.16 38.71
CA GLY A 181 9.68 -21.35 39.38
C GLY A 181 8.48 -22.15 39.85
N ASN A 182 7.84 -22.88 38.94
CA ASN A 182 7.14 -24.10 39.28
C ASN A 182 7.18 -25.05 38.08
N GLY A 183 8.31 -25.75 37.98
CA GLY A 183 8.41 -26.94 37.16
C GLY A 183 7.56 -28.06 37.75
N ALA A 184 6.70 -28.64 36.92
CA ALA A 184 6.38 -30.05 37.01
C ALA A 184 6.25 -30.56 35.57
N ALA A 185 7.31 -31.24 35.13
CA ALA A 185 7.27 -32.09 33.95
C ALA A 185 6.20 -33.16 34.15
N SER A 186 5.23 -33.22 33.24
CA SER A 186 4.48 -34.43 32.97
C SER A 186 4.14 -34.45 31.49
N GLY A 187 4.75 -35.38 30.77
CA GLY A 187 4.47 -35.63 29.37
C GLY A 187 3.04 -36.16 29.21
N GLY A 188 2.36 -35.72 28.16
CA GLY A 188 1.01 -36.16 27.86
C GLY A 188 0.50 -35.47 26.61
N ASP A 189 0.58 -36.22 25.51
CA ASP A 189 -0.15 -35.99 24.27
C ASP A 189 -1.67 -35.81 24.53
N GLY A 190 -2.32 -34.96 23.73
CA GLY A 190 -3.77 -34.93 23.61
C GLY A 190 -4.52 -33.70 24.17
N SER A 191 -5.08 -32.94 23.24
CA SER A 191 -6.38 -32.25 23.34
C SER A 191 -6.60 -31.23 24.47
N VAL A 192 -6.35 -29.96 24.16
CA VAL A 192 -6.77 -28.81 24.98
C VAL A 192 -8.26 -28.54 24.77
N GLU A 193 -9.10 -29.12 25.63
CA GLU A 193 -10.49 -28.70 25.85
C GLU A 193 -10.51 -27.83 27.12
N SER A 194 -10.52 -26.50 26.94
CA SER A 194 -10.47 -25.55 28.06
C SER A 194 -11.85 -25.39 28.71
N ASN A 195 -12.14 -26.24 29.69
CA ASN A 195 -13.33 -26.18 30.53
C ASN A 195 -13.01 -25.40 31.82
N TYR A 196 -13.33 -24.12 31.87
CA TYR A 196 -13.13 -23.29 33.06
C TYR A 196 -14.31 -23.46 34.01
N LYS A 197 -14.16 -24.38 34.97
CA LYS A 197 -15.04 -24.49 36.14
C LYS A 197 -14.57 -23.49 37.21
N VAL A 198 -15.40 -22.48 37.46
CA VAL A 198 -15.23 -21.51 38.56
C VAL A 198 -15.67 -22.21 39.84
N GLU A 199 -14.80 -22.28 40.86
CA GLU A 199 -15.19 -22.72 42.20
C GLU A 199 -14.67 -21.72 43.24
N PRO A 200 -15.51 -21.28 44.19
CA PRO A 200 -15.23 -20.20 45.14
C PRO A 200 -14.26 -20.67 46.22
N LYS A 201 -13.31 -19.79 46.57
CA LYS A 201 -12.43 -20.02 47.72
C LYS A 201 -13.09 -19.40 48.95
N ASP A 202 -14.00 -20.16 49.52
CA ASP A 202 -14.52 -19.91 50.86
C ASP A 202 -13.40 -20.07 51.89
N GLU A 203 -13.31 -19.06 52.73
CA GLU A 203 -13.16 -19.08 54.18
C GLU A 203 -12.21 -20.09 54.87
N ALA A 204 -11.47 -19.49 55.80
CA ALA A 204 -11.29 -19.92 57.18
C ALA A 204 -9.94 -20.49 57.59
N ILE A 205 -9.70 -20.25 58.89
CA ILE A 205 -8.75 -20.90 59.81
C ILE A 205 -7.43 -20.12 59.92
N THR A 206 -7.25 -19.17 60.85
CA THR A 206 -7.23 -19.24 62.34
C THR A 206 -6.45 -20.41 62.91
N SER A 207 -5.18 -20.18 63.26
CA SER A 207 -4.61 -20.34 64.61
C SER A 207 -3.09 -20.18 64.57
#